data_AF-Q8LMX7-F1
#
_entry.id   AF-Q8LMX7-F1
#
_cell.length_a   1.000
_cell.length_b   1.000
_cell.length_c   1.000
_cell.angle_alpha   90.00
_cell.angle_beta   90.00
_cell.angle_gamma   90.00
#
_symmetry.space_group_name_H-M   'P 1'
#
loop_
_entity.id
_entity.type
_entity.pdbx_description
1 polymer ?
#
loop_
_entity_poly.entity_id
_entity_poly.type
_entity_poly.pdbx_seq_one_letter_code
_entity_poly.pdbx_strand_id
1 'polypeptide(L)'
;MSIEPASMILYQWLADHAFVCVFTRDTTITEIANMHEKILPLLPPLMPLDQVFEFTYHNDIYVDVIGMVIFVSSIGFVEGYKKRIPYRNILIIDGSFKPVMLVIKDKMLTDHLTKWARCSNEQPIIVATMRRAKREEDHSLHTTCFSRVQFDPNVAVARELRKSLSMELTGKSSP
;
A
#
# COMPACT_ATOMS: atom_id res chain seq x y z
N MET A 1 -33.67 -4.31 10.57
CA MET A 1 -33.28 -4.58 9.18
C MET A 1 -31.77 -4.52 9.12
N SER A 2 -31.09 -5.67 9.01
CA SER A 2 -29.63 -5.75 9.09
C SER A 2 -28.99 -5.27 7.80
N ILE A 3 -27.91 -4.51 7.93
CA ILE A 3 -27.10 -3.91 6.84
C ILE A 3 -26.16 -4.97 6.23
N GLU A 4 -26.32 -6.24 6.58
CA GLU A 4 -25.37 -7.33 6.30
C GLU A 4 -25.22 -7.71 4.80
N PRO A 5 -26.28 -7.73 3.95
CA PRO A 5 -26.13 -8.27 2.59
C PRO A 5 -25.15 -7.46 1.73
N ALA A 6 -25.19 -6.13 1.82
CA ALA A 6 -24.35 -5.26 1.00
C ALA A 6 -22.87 -5.32 1.40
N SER A 7 -22.59 -5.46 2.70
CA SER A 7 -21.21 -5.60 3.19
C SER A 7 -20.59 -6.93 2.75
N MET A 8 -21.37 -8.01 2.76
CA MET A 8 -20.92 -9.36 2.43
C MET A 8 -20.57 -9.50 0.93
N ILE A 9 -21.35 -8.86 0.05
CA ILE A 9 -21.09 -8.78 -1.39
C ILE A 9 -19.78 -8.02 -1.67
N LEU A 10 -19.53 -6.92 -0.94
CA LEU A 10 -18.30 -6.14 -1.09
C LEU A 10 -17.06 -6.97 -0.71
N TYR A 11 -17.13 -7.77 0.36
CA TYR A 11 -16.04 -8.66 0.77
C TYR A 11 -15.80 -9.80 -0.22
N GLN A 12 -16.86 -10.37 -0.81
CA GLN A 12 -16.73 -11.40 -1.86
C GLN A 12 -16.09 -10.86 -3.14
N TRP A 13 -16.38 -9.62 -3.53
CA TRP A 13 -15.81 -9.02 -4.74
C TRP A 13 -14.35 -8.58 -4.58
N LEU A 14 -13.89 -8.40 -3.34
CA LEU A 14 -12.52 -7.99 -3.01
C LEU A 14 -11.63 -9.16 -2.57
N ALA A 15 -12.16 -10.37 -2.47
CA ALA A 15 -11.39 -11.53 -2.09
C ALA A 15 -10.63 -12.08 -3.31
N ASP A 16 -9.32 -12.27 -3.18
CA ASP A 16 -8.48 -12.94 -4.18
C ASP A 16 -8.81 -14.44 -4.34
N HIS A 17 -9.83 -14.94 -3.64
CA HIS A 17 -10.24 -16.33 -3.59
C HIS A 17 -11.76 -16.46 -3.64
N ALA A 18 -12.27 -17.54 -4.25
CA ALA A 18 -13.70 -17.84 -4.38
C ALA A 18 -14.46 -18.03 -3.05
N PHE A 19 -13.77 -17.96 -1.91
CA PHE A 19 -14.35 -18.16 -0.58
C PHE A 19 -13.95 -17.02 0.35
N VAL A 20 -14.89 -16.59 1.20
CA VAL A 20 -14.66 -15.59 2.25
C VAL A 20 -14.76 -16.27 3.60
N CYS A 21 -13.78 -16.04 4.49
CA CYS A 21 -13.82 -16.54 5.85
C CYS A 21 -14.65 -15.60 6.73
N VAL A 22 -15.66 -16.14 7.41
CA VAL A 22 -16.52 -15.39 8.35
C VAL A 22 -16.35 -15.99 9.73
N PHE A 23 -15.97 -15.17 10.71
CA PHE A 23 -15.85 -15.62 12.09
C PHE A 23 -17.23 -15.82 12.72
N THR A 24 -17.41 -16.98 13.32
CA THR A 24 -18.61 -17.37 14.08
C THR A 24 -18.25 -17.54 15.56
N ARG A 25 -19.25 -17.86 16.39
CA ARG A 25 -19.03 -18.16 17.81
C ARG A 25 -18.13 -19.38 18.05
N ASP A 26 -18.04 -20.27 17.06
CA ASP A 26 -17.24 -21.50 17.13
C ASP A 26 -15.81 -21.30 16.59
N THR A 27 -15.48 -20.08 16.12
CA THR A 27 -14.15 -19.79 15.59
C THR A 27 -13.13 -19.69 16.71
N THR A 28 -12.08 -20.50 16.63
CA THR A 28 -10.93 -20.45 17.55
C THR A 28 -9.77 -19.72 16.88
N ILE A 29 -9.21 -18.70 17.56
CA ILE A 29 -8.07 -17.92 17.09
C ILE A 29 -6.89 -18.16 18.04
N THR A 30 -5.77 -18.63 17.50
CA THR A 30 -4.53 -18.84 18.27
C THR A 30 -3.37 -18.15 17.58
N GLU A 31 -2.59 -17.37 18.34
CA GLU A 31 -1.38 -16.74 17.84
C GLU A 31 -0.28 -17.77 17.58
N ILE A 32 0.41 -17.64 16.44
CA ILE A 32 1.59 -18.45 16.12
C ILE A 32 2.83 -17.59 16.41
N ALA A 33 3.47 -17.84 17.55
CA ALA A 33 4.61 -17.05 18.02
C ALA A 33 5.88 -17.18 17.14
N ASN A 34 6.06 -18.30 16.43
CA ASN A 34 7.21 -18.55 15.56
C ASN A 34 6.80 -18.50 14.08
N MET A 35 6.58 -17.29 13.56
CA MET A 35 6.28 -17.08 12.13
C MET A 35 7.50 -17.31 11.22
N HIS A 36 8.73 -17.15 11.74
CA HIS A 36 9.96 -17.14 10.94
C HIS A 36 10.26 -18.45 10.20
N GLU A 37 9.68 -19.58 10.59
CA GLU A 37 10.00 -20.90 10.02
C GLU A 37 8.87 -21.54 9.19
N LYS A 38 7.64 -21.01 9.23
CA LYS A 38 6.46 -21.74 8.71
C LYS A 38 5.66 -21.03 7.63
N ILE A 39 5.73 -19.70 7.54
CA ILE A 39 4.96 -18.94 6.57
C ILE A 39 5.89 -17.89 5.98
N LEU A 40 6.29 -18.07 4.72
CA LEU A 40 6.85 -16.97 3.94
C LEU A 40 5.81 -15.84 4.00
N PRO A 41 6.15 -14.60 4.41
CA PRO A 41 5.26 -13.48 4.16
C PRO A 41 5.12 -13.37 2.65
N LEU A 42 4.07 -14.00 2.11
CA LEU A 42 3.72 -13.92 0.71
C LEU A 42 3.33 -12.47 0.50
N LEU A 43 4.26 -11.71 -0.06
CA LEU A 43 3.89 -10.44 -0.65
C LEU A 43 2.88 -10.77 -1.75
N PRO A 44 1.81 -9.97 -1.87
CA PRO A 44 0.92 -10.11 -2.99
C PRO A 44 1.68 -9.84 -4.31
N PRO A 45 1.12 -10.19 -5.48
CA PRO A 45 1.72 -9.83 -6.75
C PRO A 45 1.89 -8.31 -6.87
N LEU A 46 3.14 -7.84 -6.73
CA LEU A 46 3.50 -6.42 -6.75
C LEU A 46 3.55 -5.92 -8.20
N MET A 47 2.79 -4.87 -8.49
CA MET A 47 2.74 -4.22 -9.78
C MET A 47 3.93 -3.25 -9.93
N PRO A 48 4.71 -3.33 -11.03
CA PRO A 48 5.74 -2.34 -11.36
C PRO A 48 5.14 -0.95 -11.51
N LEU A 49 5.78 0.07 -10.95
CA LEU A 49 5.23 1.44 -10.90
C LEU A 49 5.05 2.06 -12.29
N ASP A 50 5.92 1.71 -13.24
CA ASP A 50 5.86 2.21 -14.61
C ASP A 50 4.69 1.66 -15.43
N GLN A 51 4.05 0.59 -14.97
CA GLN A 51 2.95 -0.10 -15.65
C GLN A 51 1.59 0.12 -15.00
N VAL A 52 1.56 0.60 -13.74
CA VAL A 52 0.33 0.72 -12.93
C VAL A 52 -0.82 1.36 -13.70
N PHE A 53 -0.62 2.55 -14.26
CA PHE A 53 -1.71 3.32 -14.89
C PHE A 53 -2.09 2.85 -16.29
N GLU A 54 -1.22 2.10 -16.95
CA GLU A 54 -1.55 1.42 -18.20
C GLU A 54 -2.45 0.22 -17.92
N PHE A 55 -2.08 -0.59 -16.92
CA PHE A 55 -2.82 -1.78 -16.53
C PHE A 55 -4.21 -1.45 -15.93
N THR A 56 -4.33 -0.35 -15.19
CA THR A 56 -5.61 0.08 -14.59
C THR A 56 -6.45 0.94 -15.52
N TYR A 57 -6.08 1.12 -16.79
CA TYR A 57 -6.71 2.13 -17.66
C TYR A 57 -8.21 1.90 -17.88
N HIS A 58 -8.61 0.64 -18.05
CA HIS A 58 -9.99 0.29 -18.37
C HIS A 58 -10.78 -0.26 -17.19
N ASN A 59 -10.12 -0.48 -16.04
CA ASN A 59 -10.71 -1.18 -14.91
C ASN A 59 -10.45 -0.43 -13.60
N ASP A 60 -11.50 -0.27 -12.81
CA ASP A 60 -11.41 0.23 -11.44
C ASP A 60 -10.89 -0.89 -10.52
N ILE A 61 -9.59 -1.15 -10.61
CA ILE A 61 -8.93 -2.26 -9.90
C ILE A 61 -8.06 -1.76 -8.75
N TYR A 62 -7.84 -2.68 -7.82
CA TYR A 62 -6.89 -2.52 -6.73
C TYR A 62 -5.55 -3.10 -7.15
N VAL A 63 -4.48 -2.39 -6.80
CA VAL A 63 -3.11 -2.79 -7.09
C VAL A 63 -2.28 -2.79 -5.81
N ASP A 64 -1.29 -3.67 -5.79
CA ASP A 64 -0.28 -3.72 -4.74
C ASP A 64 1.04 -3.25 -5.31
N VAL A 65 1.72 -2.35 -4.62
CA VAL A 65 2.96 -1.73 -5.12
C VAL A 65 4.04 -1.73 -4.04
N ILE A 66 5.29 -1.76 -4.48
CA ILE A 66 6.46 -1.56 -3.64
C ILE A 66 7.26 -0.37 -4.17
N GLY A 67 7.81 0.45 -3.28
CA GLY A 67 8.65 1.56 -3.69
C GLY A 67 9.35 2.25 -2.53
N MET A 68 10.43 2.94 -2.83
CA MET A 68 11.12 3.82 -1.90
C MET A 68 10.43 5.18 -1.84
N VAL A 69 10.15 5.67 -0.63
CA VAL A 69 9.60 7.02 -0.45
C VAL A 69 10.67 8.06 -0.73
N ILE A 70 10.38 9.00 -1.64
CA ILE A 70 11.27 10.11 -1.99
C ILE A 70 10.71 11.47 -1.56
N PHE A 71 9.41 11.56 -1.31
CA PHE A 71 8.77 12.80 -0.90
C PHE A 71 7.52 12.54 -0.08
N VAL A 72 7.28 13.41 0.90
CA VAL A 72 6.07 13.45 1.73
C VAL A 72 5.58 14.88 1.84
N SER A 73 4.33 15.13 1.44
CA SER A 73 3.72 16.46 1.52
C SER A 73 3.37 16.87 2.96
N SER A 74 3.02 18.14 3.15
CA SER A 74 2.25 18.56 4.33
C SER A 74 0.89 17.85 4.38
N ILE A 75 0.26 17.86 5.56
CA ILE A 75 -1.08 17.29 5.72
C ILE A 75 -2.10 18.27 5.14
N GLY A 76 -2.84 17.80 4.14
CA GLY A 76 -4.02 18.47 3.61
C GLY A 76 -5.29 17.93 4.23
N PHE A 77 -6.41 18.54 3.89
CA PHE A 77 -7.73 18.09 4.31
C PHE A 77 -8.70 18.18 3.15
N VAL A 78 -9.56 17.17 3.02
CA VAL A 78 -10.70 17.18 2.09
C VAL A 78 -11.99 17.13 2.89
N GLU A 79 -12.97 17.92 2.48
CA GLU A 79 -14.30 17.89 3.10
C GLU A 79 -15.05 16.64 2.65
N GLY A 80 -15.39 15.78 3.61
CA GLY A 80 -16.28 14.64 3.41
C GLY A 80 -17.68 14.94 3.91
N TYR A 81 -18.65 14.11 3.53
CA TYR A 81 -20.08 14.29 3.81
C TYR A 81 -20.44 14.58 5.28
N LYS A 82 -19.61 14.13 6.25
CA LYS A 82 -19.83 14.31 7.70
C LYS A 82 -18.57 14.66 8.50
N LYS A 83 -17.40 14.66 7.86
CA LYS A 83 -16.13 14.89 8.53
C LYS A 83 -15.10 15.42 7.57
N ARG A 84 -14.21 16.25 8.09
CA ARG A 84 -12.98 16.66 7.43
C ARG A 84 -11.99 15.50 7.47
N ILE A 85 -11.53 15.04 6.30
CA ILE A 85 -10.67 13.86 6.17
C ILE A 85 -9.24 14.35 5.95
N PRO A 86 -8.29 14.06 6.85
CA PRO A 86 -6.90 14.40 6.64
C PRO A 86 -6.32 13.51 5.53
N TYR A 87 -5.46 14.10 4.69
CA TYR A 87 -4.73 13.36 3.67
C TYR A 87 -3.29 13.86 3.52
N ARG A 88 -2.46 13.04 2.89
CA ARG A 88 -1.07 13.36 2.58
C ARG A 88 -0.66 12.66 1.29
N ASN A 89 0.05 13.38 0.44
CA ASN A 89 0.59 12.85 -0.80
C ASN A 89 2.02 12.36 -0.56
N ILE A 90 2.33 11.17 -1.04
CA ILE A 90 3.62 10.51 -0.91
C ILE A 90 4.09 10.18 -2.33
N LEU A 91 5.32 10.52 -2.69
CA LEU A 91 5.90 10.02 -3.93
C LEU A 91 6.80 8.84 -3.62
N ILE A 92 6.60 7.75 -4.35
CA ILE A 92 7.45 6.58 -4.32
C ILE A 92 8.09 6.32 -5.69
N ILE A 93 9.26 5.70 -5.68
CA ILE A 93 9.93 5.18 -6.88
C ILE A 93 10.31 3.71 -6.69
N ASP A 94 10.40 2.97 -7.79
CA ASP A 94 10.98 1.64 -7.85
C ASP A 94 12.20 1.67 -8.79
N GLY A 95 12.67 0.50 -9.22
CA GLY A 95 13.81 0.38 -10.14
C GLY A 95 13.61 1.05 -11.52
N SER A 96 12.39 1.48 -11.88
CA SER A 96 12.14 2.24 -13.10
C SER A 96 12.42 3.75 -12.94
N PHE A 97 12.63 4.22 -11.71
CA PHE A 97 12.78 5.64 -11.35
C PHE A 97 11.61 6.55 -11.77
N LYS A 98 10.48 5.98 -12.21
CA LYS A 98 9.26 6.74 -12.46
C LYS A 98 8.51 6.95 -11.14
N PRO A 99 8.31 8.21 -10.72
CA PRO A 99 7.60 8.48 -9.48
C PRO A 99 6.10 8.21 -9.63
N VAL A 100 5.53 7.53 -8.64
CA VAL A 100 4.09 7.34 -8.50
C VAL A 100 3.60 7.99 -7.21
N MET A 101 2.50 8.73 -7.32
CA MET A 101 1.87 9.37 -6.17
C MET A 101 0.94 8.41 -5.44
N LEU A 102 1.16 8.25 -4.14
CA LEU A 102 0.21 7.64 -3.22
C LEU A 102 -0.51 8.73 -2.43
N VAL A 103 -1.84 8.64 -2.36
CA VAL A 103 -2.65 9.52 -1.52
C VAL A 103 -3.12 8.75 -0.29
N ILE A 104 -2.54 9.08 0.86
CA ILE A 104 -2.81 8.43 2.15
C ILE A 104 -3.86 9.26 2.90
N LYS A 105 -4.99 8.64 3.26
CA LYS A 105 -6.12 9.33 3.90
C LYS A 105 -6.47 8.73 5.27
N ASP A 106 -7.14 9.54 6.09
CA ASP A 106 -7.87 9.14 7.30
C ASP A 106 -6.99 8.32 8.28
N LYS A 107 -7.49 7.18 8.77
CA LYS A 107 -6.79 6.35 9.77
C LYS A 107 -5.40 5.91 9.34
N MET A 108 -5.21 5.57 8.07
CA MET A 108 -3.90 5.16 7.55
C MET A 108 -2.82 6.25 7.70
N LEU A 109 -3.25 7.52 7.65
CA LEU A 109 -2.39 8.65 7.94
C LEU A 109 -2.23 8.83 9.45
N THR A 110 -3.34 8.85 10.21
CA THR A 110 -3.31 9.18 11.64
C THR A 110 -2.58 8.14 12.50
N ASP A 111 -2.71 6.86 12.17
CA ASP A 111 -2.11 5.74 12.92
C ASP A 111 -0.58 5.71 12.80
N HIS A 112 -0.02 6.41 11.80
CA HIS A 112 1.40 6.42 11.49
C HIS A 112 1.97 7.84 11.29
N LEU A 113 1.36 8.88 11.88
CA LEU A 113 1.72 10.30 11.66
C LEU A 113 3.22 10.60 11.75
N THR A 114 3.85 10.21 12.86
CA THR A 114 5.27 10.45 13.11
C THR A 114 6.14 9.70 12.11
N LYS A 115 5.73 8.48 11.74
CA LYS A 115 6.47 7.66 10.78
C LYS A 115 6.43 8.30 9.39
N TRP A 116 5.25 8.72 8.95
CA TRP A 116 5.09 9.45 7.68
C TRP A 116 5.94 10.72 7.63
N ALA A 117 5.99 11.50 8.71
CA ALA A 117 6.78 12.73 8.75
C ALA A 117 8.29 12.51 8.57
N ARG A 118 8.79 11.33 8.95
CA ARG A 118 10.21 10.97 8.82
C ARG A 118 10.56 10.33 7.48
N CYS A 119 9.59 9.84 6.72
CA CYS A 119 9.83 9.08 5.50
C CYS A 119 10.59 9.87 4.42
N SER A 120 10.43 11.20 4.32
CA SER A 120 11.24 11.99 3.37
C SER A 120 12.74 11.94 3.66
N ASN A 121 13.11 11.85 4.93
CA ASN A 121 14.51 11.84 5.37
C ASN A 121 15.07 10.41 5.43
N GLU A 122 14.28 9.48 5.96
CA GLU A 122 14.68 8.08 6.15
C GLU A 122 14.59 7.25 4.85
N GLN A 123 13.83 7.73 3.86
CA GLN A 123 13.59 7.06 2.58
C GLN A 123 13.32 5.55 2.75
N PRO A 124 12.27 5.18 3.51
CA PRO A 124 11.92 3.78 3.72
C PRO A 124 11.44 3.15 2.41
N ILE A 125 11.66 1.84 2.27
CA ILE A 125 10.92 1.04 1.30
C ILE A 125 9.56 0.77 1.90
N ILE A 126 8.49 1.03 1.16
CA ILE A 126 7.13 0.70 1.58
C ILE A 126 6.51 -0.31 0.63
N VAL A 127 5.71 -1.22 1.20
CA VAL A 127 4.75 -2.05 0.47
C VAL A 127 3.36 -1.50 0.77
N ALA A 128 2.66 -1.10 -0.28
CA ALA A 128 1.37 -0.45 -0.21
C ALA A 128 0.35 -1.33 -0.94
N THR A 129 -0.58 -1.91 -0.17
CA THR A 129 -1.54 -2.88 -0.71
C THR A 129 -2.95 -2.32 -0.84
N MET A 130 -3.76 -2.96 -1.70
CA MET A 130 -5.14 -2.65 -2.04
C MET A 130 -5.31 -1.17 -2.37
N ARG A 131 -4.45 -0.65 -3.26
CA ARG A 131 -4.49 0.72 -3.74
C ARG A 131 -5.44 0.87 -4.90
N ARG A 132 -6.35 1.84 -4.81
CA ARG A 132 -7.23 2.15 -5.93
C ARG A 132 -6.54 3.13 -6.86
N ALA A 133 -6.38 2.77 -8.13
CA ALA A 133 -5.81 3.67 -9.13
C ALA A 133 -6.83 4.74 -9.53
N LYS A 134 -6.39 6.00 -9.53
CA LYS A 134 -7.17 7.18 -9.87
C LYS A 134 -6.47 7.95 -10.98
N ARG A 135 -6.52 7.40 -12.19
CA ARG A 135 -5.82 7.96 -13.34
C ARG A 135 -6.40 9.29 -13.81
N GLU A 136 -7.72 9.38 -13.98
CA GLU A 136 -8.40 10.55 -14.56
C GLU A 136 -8.46 11.76 -13.62
N GLU A 137 -8.40 11.52 -12.30
CA GLU A 137 -8.45 12.58 -11.30
C GLU A 137 -7.08 13.26 -11.14
N ASP A 138 -6.07 12.49 -10.73
CA ASP A 138 -4.76 13.04 -10.33
C ASP A 138 -3.57 12.11 -10.61
N HIS A 139 -3.77 11.08 -11.43
CA HIS A 139 -2.74 10.09 -11.77
C HIS A 139 -2.06 9.51 -10.52
N SER A 140 -2.88 9.01 -9.58
CA SER A 140 -2.41 8.58 -8.27
C SER A 140 -3.02 7.26 -7.78
N LEU A 141 -2.49 6.76 -6.68
CA LEU A 141 -2.94 5.56 -5.99
C LEU A 141 -3.51 5.92 -4.62
N HIS A 142 -4.82 5.75 -4.45
CA HIS A 142 -5.52 6.13 -3.22
C HIS A 142 -5.60 4.97 -2.21
N THR A 143 -5.43 5.30 -0.92
CA THR A 143 -5.84 4.40 0.18
C THR A 143 -7.34 4.15 0.17
N THR A 144 -7.74 2.92 0.49
CA THR A 144 -9.10 2.52 0.83
C THR A 144 -9.18 1.96 2.25
N CYS A 145 -10.37 1.59 2.72
CA CYS A 145 -10.54 0.97 4.05
C CYS A 145 -9.90 -0.41 4.18
N PHE A 146 -9.52 -1.05 3.07
CA PHE A 146 -8.85 -2.35 3.04
C PHE A 146 -7.34 -2.24 2.79
N SER A 147 -6.85 -1.04 2.43
CA SER A 147 -5.43 -0.82 2.19
C SER A 147 -4.57 -1.11 3.41
N ARG A 148 -3.32 -1.51 3.16
CA ARG A 148 -2.28 -1.57 4.19
C ARG A 148 -1.02 -0.88 3.71
N VAL A 149 -0.21 -0.41 4.65
CA VAL A 149 1.15 0.07 4.39
C VAL A 149 2.09 -0.62 5.34
N GLN A 150 3.06 -1.32 4.80
CA GLN A 150 4.19 -1.83 5.54
C GLN A 150 5.42 -1.00 5.22
N PHE A 151 6.14 -0.58 6.25
CA PHE A 151 7.38 0.17 6.11
C PHE A 151 8.55 -0.75 6.41
N ASP A 152 9.58 -0.69 5.57
CA ASP A 152 10.79 -1.50 5.60
C ASP A 152 10.52 -2.97 5.92
N PRO A 153 9.69 -3.65 5.10
CA PRO A 153 9.45 -5.08 5.29
C PRO A 153 10.77 -5.85 5.20
N ASN A 154 11.01 -6.76 6.14
CA ASN A 154 12.18 -7.64 6.15
C ASN A 154 11.98 -8.83 5.18
N VAL A 155 11.99 -8.53 3.89
CA VAL A 155 11.75 -9.48 2.79
C VAL A 155 12.78 -9.28 1.67
N ALA A 156 13.09 -10.35 0.93
CA ALA A 156 14.16 -10.34 -0.08
C ALA A 156 13.99 -9.21 -1.11
N VAL A 157 12.79 -9.10 -1.70
CA VAL A 157 12.50 -8.08 -2.74
C VAL A 157 12.70 -6.64 -2.24
N ALA A 158 12.39 -6.34 -0.98
CA ALA A 158 12.59 -5.00 -0.43
C ALA A 158 14.07 -4.69 -0.22
N ARG A 159 14.87 -5.68 0.19
CA ARG A 159 16.33 -5.55 0.33
C ARG A 159 17.00 -5.37 -1.04
N GLU A 160 16.56 -6.13 -2.04
CA GLU A 160 17.05 -6.03 -3.42
C GLU A 160 16.72 -4.67 -4.02
N LEU A 161 15.47 -4.21 -3.89
CA LEU A 161 15.05 -2.89 -4.36
C LEU A 161 15.88 -1.77 -3.72
N ARG A 162 16.06 -1.81 -2.39
CA ARG A 162 16.89 -0.84 -1.67
C ARG A 162 18.33 -0.84 -2.19
N LYS A 163 18.92 -2.02 -2.41
CA LYS A 163 20.27 -2.15 -2.94
C LYS A 163 20.37 -1.53 -4.35
N SER A 164 19.44 -1.86 -5.23
CA SER A 164 19.39 -1.34 -6.61
C SER A 164 19.34 0.18 -6.63
N LEU A 165 18.36 0.75 -5.92
CA LEU A 165 18.18 2.20 -5.84
C LEU A 165 19.39 2.91 -5.24
N SER A 166 20.00 2.33 -4.21
CA SER A 166 21.18 2.93 -3.56
C SER A 166 22.39 2.95 -4.50
N MET A 167 22.62 1.90 -5.29
CA MET A 167 23.74 1.85 -6.24
C MET A 167 23.60 2.93 -7.31
N GLU A 168 22.41 3.08 -7.87
CA GLU A 168 22.14 4.09 -8.89
C GLU A 168 22.17 5.52 -8.35
N LEU A 169 21.58 5.77 -7.17
CA LEU A 169 21.56 7.11 -6.56
C LEU A 169 22.94 7.57 -6.07
N THR A 170 23.84 6.62 -5.74
CA THR A 170 25.21 6.94 -5.29
C THR A 170 26.26 6.87 -6.40
N GLY A 171 25.87 6.43 -7.61
CA GLY A 171 26.77 6.29 -8.76
C GLY A 171 27.90 5.28 -8.55
N LYS A 172 27.83 4.45 -7.51
CA LYS A 172 28.84 3.42 -7.22
C LYS A 172 28.48 2.15 -7.98
N SER A 173 28.96 2.05 -9.22
CA SER A 173 29.07 0.76 -9.89
C SER A 173 29.98 -0.15 -9.06
N SER A 174 29.52 -1.34 -8.71
CA SER A 174 30.36 -2.36 -8.09
C SER A 174 31.62 -2.61 -8.94
N PRO A 175 32.79 -2.82 -8.31
CA PRO A 175 34.05 -3.07 -9.01
C PRO A 175 34.01 -4.34 -9.86
#